data_AF-A0A2I2GKF5-F1
#
_entry.id   AF-A0A2I2GKF5-F1
#
_cell.length_a   1.000
_cell.length_b   1.000
_cell.length_c   1.000
_cell.angle_alpha   90.00
_cell.angle_beta   90.00
_cell.angle_gamma   90.00
#
_symmetry.space_group_name_H-M   'P 1'
#
loop_
_entity.id
_entity.type
_entity.pdbx_description
1 polymer ?
#
loop_
_entity_poly.entity_id
_entity_poly.type
_entity_poly.pdbx_seq_one_letter_code
_entity_poly.pdbx_strand_id
1 'polypeptide(L)'
;MPLLETIAIDRANKELQVGQHEDLVRNLEHVARDDVALAGGKNSSVGEMISALKEKGVKVPPGFATSLASWQYVDSNAIRDKIATLVTEWQATPVETAYTARKAFLRGNALCALKAQQSPRCATQYMAGERNPTLLVVPDIAEHAAERMRVLNILAQRRYRQRRKDRLHALESRVKSPWQVS
;
A
#
# COMPACT_ATOMS: atom_id res chain seq x y z
N MET A 1 -5.66 48.24 -24.08
CA MET A 1 -6.20 46.87 -24.24
C MET A 1 -5.27 45.87 -23.55
N PRO A 2 -5.32 45.71 -22.20
CA PRO A 2 -4.40 44.82 -21.47
C PRO A 2 -5.08 43.56 -20.89
N LEU A 3 -6.40 43.42 -21.00
CA LEU A 3 -7.16 42.36 -20.31
C LEU A 3 -7.03 40.96 -20.93
N LEU A 4 -6.63 40.85 -22.20
CA LEU A 4 -6.48 39.54 -22.86
C LEU A 4 -5.12 38.88 -22.59
N GLU A 5 -4.06 39.67 -22.34
CA GLU A 5 -2.75 39.14 -21.97
C GLU A 5 -2.74 38.57 -20.54
N THR A 6 -3.45 39.20 -19.61
CA THR A 6 -3.55 38.72 -18.22
C THR A 6 -4.26 37.37 -18.13
N ILE A 7 -5.34 37.17 -18.90
CA ILE A 7 -6.09 35.89 -18.93
C ILE A 7 -5.25 34.77 -19.56
N ALA A 8 -4.43 35.07 -20.57
CA ALA A 8 -3.54 34.09 -21.18
C ALA A 8 -2.41 33.67 -20.24
N ILE A 9 -1.85 34.63 -19.50
CA ILE A 9 -0.80 34.38 -18.49
C ILE A 9 -1.37 33.59 -17.31
N ASP A 10 -2.58 33.89 -16.83
CA ASP A 10 -3.23 33.12 -15.76
C ASP A 10 -3.57 31.68 -16.18
N ARG A 11 -3.95 31.46 -17.45
CA ARG A 11 -4.25 30.11 -17.97
C ARG A 11 -2.97 29.29 -18.16
N ALA A 12 -1.90 29.91 -18.65
CA ALA A 12 -0.58 29.30 -18.74
C ALA A 12 0.03 29.01 -17.36
N ASN A 13 -0.18 29.92 -16.38
CA ASN A 13 0.27 29.71 -15.00
C ASN A 13 -0.54 28.62 -14.28
N LYS A 14 -1.83 28.44 -14.62
CA LYS A 14 -2.66 27.35 -14.09
C LYS A 14 -2.27 25.97 -14.64
N GLU A 15 -1.72 25.93 -15.85
CA GLU A 15 -1.14 24.71 -16.45
C GLU A 15 0.30 24.45 -15.98
N LEU A 16 1.04 25.48 -15.57
CA LEU A 16 2.39 25.34 -14.98
C LEU A 16 2.39 24.95 -13.49
N GLN A 17 1.24 24.96 -12.82
CA GLN A 17 1.08 24.52 -11.42
C GLN A 17 0.67 23.05 -11.31
N VAL A 18 1.18 22.18 -12.19
CA VAL A 18 1.22 20.74 -11.92
C VAL A 18 2.33 20.47 -10.90
N GLY A 19 2.01 20.77 -9.63
CA GLY A 19 2.60 20.28 -8.39
C GLY A 19 4.11 20.03 -8.32
N GLN A 20 4.87 21.02 -7.83
CA GLN A 20 6.25 20.85 -7.32
C GLN A 20 6.29 20.34 -5.86
N HIS A 21 5.30 19.55 -5.44
CA HIS A 21 5.38 18.72 -4.25
C HIS A 21 4.92 17.32 -4.64
N GLU A 22 5.86 16.38 -4.69
CA GLU A 22 5.57 14.98 -4.98
C GLU A 22 4.76 14.38 -3.83
N ASP A 23 3.43 14.48 -3.94
CA ASP A 23 2.48 13.90 -2.99
C ASP A 23 2.47 12.38 -3.16
N LEU A 24 3.52 11.73 -2.63
CA LEU A 24 3.72 10.28 -2.69
C LEU A 24 2.58 9.54 -1.98
N VAL A 25 2.05 10.16 -0.93
CA VAL A 25 1.00 9.64 -0.08
C VAL A 25 -0.01 10.73 0.22
N ARG A 26 -1.30 10.43 0.01
CA ARG A 26 -2.40 11.36 0.27
C ARG A 26 -3.41 10.75 1.22
N ASN A 27 -3.94 11.54 2.14
CA ASN A 27 -5.02 11.07 3.02
C ASN A 27 -6.29 10.81 2.19
N LEU A 28 -6.93 9.67 2.39
CA LEU A 28 -8.14 9.27 1.64
C LEU A 28 -9.28 10.27 1.81
N GLU A 29 -9.33 11.03 2.91
CA GLU A 29 -10.35 12.08 3.12
C GLU A 29 -10.23 13.25 2.12
N HIS A 30 -9.05 13.42 1.50
CA HIS A 30 -8.75 14.46 0.52
C HIS A 30 -8.62 13.91 -0.91
N VAL A 31 -9.00 12.65 -1.13
CA VAL A 31 -9.02 12.02 -2.46
C VAL A 31 -10.42 12.11 -3.03
N ALA A 32 -10.56 12.75 -4.18
CA ALA A 32 -11.81 12.88 -4.91
C ALA A 32 -11.95 11.81 -6.01
N ARG A 33 -13.16 11.72 -6.58
CA ARG A 33 -13.45 10.86 -7.73
C ARG A 33 -12.59 11.23 -8.95
N ASP A 34 -12.25 12.50 -9.13
CA ASP A 34 -11.44 12.96 -10.26
C ASP A 34 -9.95 12.66 -10.09
N ASP A 35 -9.51 12.27 -8.89
CA ASP A 35 -8.11 11.93 -8.60
C ASP A 35 -7.72 10.51 -9.07
N VAL A 36 -8.47 9.90 -10.01
CA VAL A 36 -8.21 8.53 -10.52
C VAL A 36 -6.81 8.43 -11.13
N ALA A 37 -6.36 9.46 -11.83
CA ALA A 37 -5.02 9.49 -12.42
C ALA A 37 -3.91 9.46 -11.35
N LEU A 38 -4.18 10.00 -10.16
CA LEU A 38 -3.23 10.11 -9.07
C LEU A 38 -3.30 8.91 -8.12
N ALA A 39 -4.48 8.56 -7.63
CA ALA A 39 -4.67 7.57 -6.58
C ALA A 39 -5.17 6.21 -7.10
N GLY A 40 -5.61 6.14 -8.36
CA GLY A 40 -6.25 4.96 -8.95
C GLY A 40 -7.72 4.81 -8.54
N GLY A 41 -8.52 4.14 -9.39
CA GLY A 41 -9.97 4.09 -9.24
C GLY A 41 -10.49 3.51 -7.92
N LYS A 42 -9.75 2.59 -7.30
CA LYS A 42 -10.12 2.03 -5.99
C LYS A 42 -10.01 3.07 -4.87
N ASN A 43 -8.90 3.80 -4.83
CA ASN A 43 -8.66 4.78 -3.78
C ASN A 43 -9.55 6.02 -3.97
N SER A 44 -9.79 6.43 -5.22
CA SER A 44 -10.76 7.48 -5.54
C SER A 44 -12.17 7.13 -5.12
N SER A 45 -12.61 5.88 -5.35
CA SER A 45 -13.92 5.42 -4.87
C SER A 45 -14.01 5.38 -3.35
N VAL A 46 -12.95 4.98 -2.64
CA VAL A 46 -12.93 5.01 -1.17
C VAL A 46 -12.95 6.43 -0.63
N GLY A 47 -12.20 7.36 -1.22
CA GLY A 47 -12.25 8.78 -0.85
C GLY A 47 -13.63 9.38 -1.06
N GLU A 48 -14.26 9.11 -2.21
CA GLU A 48 -15.64 9.51 -2.50
C GLU A 48 -16.64 8.96 -1.47
N MET A 49 -16.49 7.69 -1.07
CA MET A 49 -17.31 7.11 0.00
C MET A 49 -17.10 7.80 1.35
N ILE A 50 -15.85 8.13 1.71
CA ILE A 50 -15.55 8.86 2.96
C ILE A 50 -16.26 10.21 2.96
N SER A 51 -16.17 10.98 1.87
CA SER A 51 -16.79 12.30 1.79
C SER A 51 -18.33 12.22 1.74
N ALA A 52 -18.90 11.36 0.89
CA ALA A 52 -20.33 11.30 0.64
C ALA A 52 -21.15 10.58 1.71
N LEU A 53 -20.55 9.62 2.42
CA LEU A 53 -21.27 8.79 3.40
C LEU A 53 -21.09 9.25 4.85
N LYS A 54 -20.10 10.12 5.12
CA LYS A 54 -19.87 10.72 6.44
C LYS A 54 -21.10 11.47 6.96
N GLU A 55 -21.77 12.23 6.09
CA GLU A 55 -23.00 12.96 6.44
C GLU A 55 -24.20 12.04 6.69
N LYS A 56 -24.17 10.81 6.16
CA LYS A 56 -25.20 9.78 6.37
C LYS A 56 -24.92 8.90 7.59
N GLY A 57 -23.90 9.23 8.39
CA GLY A 57 -23.52 8.47 9.58
C GLY A 57 -22.88 7.11 9.31
N VAL A 58 -22.57 6.78 8.05
CA VAL A 58 -21.90 5.52 7.69
C VAL A 58 -20.41 5.69 7.86
N LYS A 59 -19.80 4.84 8.71
CA LYS A 59 -18.37 4.90 9.01
C LYS A 59 -17.57 4.14 7.97
N VAL A 60 -16.81 4.87 7.16
CA VAL A 60 -15.77 4.32 6.29
C VAL A 60 -14.42 4.40 7.01
N PRO A 61 -13.59 3.34 7.01
CA PRO A 61 -12.29 3.38 7.67
C PRO A 61 -11.36 4.47 7.09
N PRO A 62 -10.67 5.26 7.95
CA PRO A 62 -9.70 6.24 7.48
C PRO A 62 -8.43 5.55 6.94
N GLY A 63 -7.64 6.27 6.15
CA GLY A 63 -6.40 5.74 5.62
C GLY A 63 -5.72 6.68 4.62
N PHE A 64 -4.81 6.13 3.85
CA PHE A 64 -4.05 6.88 2.84
C PHE A 64 -3.97 6.10 1.53
N ALA A 65 -3.80 6.84 0.44
CA ALA A 65 -3.50 6.32 -0.88
C ALA A 65 -2.03 6.59 -1.22
N THR A 66 -1.34 5.57 -1.72
CA THR A 66 -0.05 5.75 -2.39
C THR A 66 -0.32 6.21 -3.82
N SER A 67 0.08 7.44 -4.14
CA SER A 67 -0.07 7.99 -5.50
C SER A 67 1.18 7.66 -6.32
N LEU A 68 2.08 8.63 -6.51
CA LEU A 68 3.30 8.48 -7.30
C LEU A 68 4.33 7.53 -6.66
N ALA A 69 4.21 7.24 -5.36
CA ALA A 69 5.12 6.36 -4.62
C ALA A 69 5.27 4.97 -5.27
N SER A 70 4.18 4.43 -5.82
CA SER A 70 4.21 3.10 -6.45
C SER A 70 5.00 3.10 -7.75
N TRP A 71 4.91 4.18 -8.54
CA TRP A 71 5.66 4.32 -9.79
C TRP A 71 7.14 4.57 -9.52
N GLN A 72 7.47 5.44 -8.57
CA GLN A 72 8.85 5.64 -8.14
C GLN A 72 9.49 4.34 -7.65
N TYR A 73 8.74 3.52 -6.89
CA TYR A 73 9.23 2.21 -6.48
C TYR A 73 9.57 1.30 -7.67
N VAL A 74 8.72 1.30 -8.70
CA VAL A 74 8.96 0.52 -9.91
C VAL A 74 10.22 1.01 -10.63
N ASP A 75 10.35 2.32 -10.81
CA ASP A 75 11.43 2.92 -11.58
C ASP A 75 12.78 2.83 -10.85
N SER A 76 12.83 3.16 -9.54
CA SER A 76 14.05 3.07 -8.73
C SER A 76 14.59 1.65 -8.52
N ASN A 77 13.80 0.62 -8.84
CA ASN A 77 14.21 -0.79 -8.76
C ASN A 77 14.44 -1.43 -10.15
N ALA A 78 14.38 -0.63 -11.21
CA ALA A 78 14.43 -1.11 -12.61
C ALA A 78 13.43 -2.25 -12.86
N ILE A 79 12.28 -2.21 -12.18
CA ILE A 79 11.23 -3.24 -12.31
C ILE A 79 10.53 -3.08 -13.65
N ARG A 80 10.36 -1.84 -14.12
CA ARG A 80 9.74 -1.53 -15.42
C ARG A 80 10.41 -2.27 -16.56
N ASP A 81 11.72 -2.16 -16.67
CA ASP A 81 12.50 -2.77 -17.75
C ASP A 81 12.45 -4.30 -17.69
N LYS A 82 12.59 -4.86 -16.47
CA LYS A 82 12.49 -6.31 -16.24
C LYS A 82 11.13 -6.86 -16.68
N ILE A 83 10.05 -6.15 -16.34
CA ILE A 83 8.70 -6.56 -16.75
C ILE A 83 8.54 -6.43 -18.27
N ALA A 84 9.05 -5.37 -18.89
CA ALA A 84 8.98 -5.18 -20.34
C ALA A 84 9.59 -6.38 -21.08
N THR A 85 10.78 -6.83 -20.68
CA THR A 85 11.43 -8.03 -21.23
C THR A 85 10.63 -9.31 -20.96
N LEU A 86 10.11 -9.48 -19.74
CA LEU A 86 9.31 -10.65 -19.41
C LEU A 86 8.01 -10.72 -20.23
N VAL A 87 7.38 -9.58 -20.49
CA VAL A 87 6.14 -9.50 -21.28
C VAL A 87 6.40 -9.80 -22.75
N THR A 88 7.58 -9.54 -23.31
CA THR A 88 7.87 -9.93 -24.69
C THR A 88 7.95 -11.45 -24.89
N GLU A 89 8.29 -12.20 -23.84
CA GLU A 89 8.50 -13.66 -23.89
C GLU A 89 7.34 -14.46 -23.25
N TRP A 90 6.29 -13.77 -22.77
CA TRP A 90 5.30 -14.35 -21.84
C TRP A 90 4.48 -15.50 -22.40
N GLN A 91 4.24 -15.54 -23.72
CA GLN A 91 3.40 -16.57 -24.35
C GLN A 91 4.01 -17.97 -24.21
N ALA A 92 5.34 -18.06 -24.17
CA ALA A 92 6.03 -19.34 -24.04
C ALA A 92 5.91 -19.93 -22.62
N THR A 93 5.95 -19.07 -21.59
CA THR A 93 5.98 -19.49 -20.18
C THR A 93 5.19 -18.52 -19.27
N PRO A 94 3.85 -18.47 -19.37
CA PRO A 94 3.04 -17.44 -18.72
C PRO A 94 3.07 -17.52 -17.19
N VAL A 95 3.16 -18.73 -16.62
CA VAL A 95 3.17 -18.94 -15.16
C VAL A 95 4.52 -18.51 -14.57
N GLU A 96 5.62 -18.92 -15.20
CA GLU A 96 6.99 -18.57 -14.81
C GLU A 96 7.23 -17.06 -14.97
N THR A 97 6.70 -16.47 -16.03
CA THR A 97 6.72 -15.03 -16.29
C THR A 97 6.04 -14.26 -15.16
N ALA A 98 4.81 -14.65 -14.80
CA ALA A 98 4.08 -14.03 -13.69
C ALA A 98 4.78 -14.21 -12.34
N TYR A 99 5.34 -15.40 -12.09
CA TYR A 99 6.12 -15.67 -10.89
C TYR A 99 7.37 -14.78 -10.79
N THR A 100 8.10 -14.65 -11.89
CA THR A 100 9.33 -13.84 -11.96
C THR A 100 9.03 -12.36 -11.79
N ALA A 101 7.98 -11.86 -12.44
CA ALA A 101 7.51 -10.48 -12.24
C ALA A 101 7.17 -10.22 -10.77
N ARG A 102 6.40 -11.11 -10.13
CA ARG A 102 6.06 -10.98 -8.69
C ARG A 102 7.31 -11.00 -7.81
N LYS A 103 8.28 -11.86 -8.12
CA LYS A 103 9.55 -11.95 -7.38
C LYS A 103 10.37 -10.66 -7.50
N ALA A 104 10.33 -9.99 -8.65
CA ALA A 104 10.98 -8.70 -8.85
C ALA A 104 10.38 -7.62 -7.93
N PHE A 105 9.04 -7.54 -7.83
CA PHE A 105 8.38 -6.65 -6.88
C PHE A 105 8.70 -6.99 -5.42
N LEU A 106 8.73 -8.27 -5.03
CA LEU A 106 9.00 -8.63 -3.63
C LEU A 106 10.45 -8.35 -3.19
N ARG A 107 11.38 -8.27 -4.14
CA ARG A 107 12.80 -8.04 -3.88
C ARG A 107 13.22 -6.58 -4.03
N GLY A 108 12.35 -5.69 -4.49
CA GLY A 108 12.67 -4.28 -4.65
C GLY A 108 12.86 -3.59 -3.29
N ASN A 109 13.77 -2.63 -3.25
CA ASN A 109 14.13 -1.89 -2.06
C ASN A 109 13.30 -0.60 -1.93
N ALA A 110 12.47 -0.51 -0.89
CA ALA A 110 11.65 0.66 -0.59
C ALA A 110 12.47 1.87 -0.12
N LEU A 111 13.66 1.65 0.47
CA LEU A 111 14.57 2.73 0.86
C LEU A 111 15.21 3.41 -0.35
N CYS A 112 15.33 2.73 -1.50
CA CYS A 112 15.85 3.34 -2.72
C CYS A 112 14.83 4.34 -3.31
N ALA A 113 13.55 3.97 -3.30
CA ALA A 113 12.45 4.79 -3.82
C ALA A 113 12.20 6.06 -2.98
N LEU A 114 12.28 5.95 -1.65
CA LEU A 114 12.05 7.09 -0.74
C LEU A 114 13.28 7.99 -0.56
N LYS A 115 14.48 7.58 -1.00
CA LYS A 115 15.70 8.39 -0.92
C LYS A 115 15.86 9.37 -2.07
N ALA A 116 15.07 9.23 -3.14
CA ALA A 116 15.12 10.13 -4.28
C ALA A 116 14.65 11.56 -3.92
N GLN A 117 13.79 11.73 -2.90
CA GLN A 117 13.43 13.04 -2.36
C GLN A 117 13.28 12.98 -0.84
N GLN A 118 14.04 13.81 -0.13
CA GLN A 118 14.00 13.92 1.32
C GLN A 118 12.63 14.42 1.81
N SER A 119 11.71 13.52 2.16
CA SER A 119 10.81 13.72 3.30
C SER A 119 10.19 12.40 3.77
N PRO A 120 10.89 11.61 4.60
CA PRO A 120 10.37 10.36 5.15
C PRO A 120 9.40 10.56 6.33
N ARG A 121 9.07 11.81 6.70
CA ARG A 121 8.30 12.09 7.94
C ARG A 121 6.78 12.06 7.76
N CYS A 122 6.25 12.15 6.54
CA CYS A 122 4.82 12.40 6.37
C CYS A 122 3.93 11.16 6.56
N ALA A 123 4.25 9.99 5.97
CA ALA A 123 3.28 8.89 5.92
C ALA A 123 3.30 7.93 7.13
N THR A 124 4.48 7.61 7.68
CA THR A 124 4.60 6.67 8.81
C THR A 124 4.27 7.31 10.15
N GLN A 125 4.46 8.63 10.26
CA GLN A 125 4.22 9.38 11.49
C GLN A 125 2.73 9.75 11.66
N TYR A 126 1.98 9.92 10.56
CA TYR A 126 0.56 10.29 10.59
C TYR A 126 -0.40 9.18 11.05
N MET A 127 0.02 7.91 11.03
CA MET A 127 -0.77 6.77 11.53
C MET A 127 -0.20 6.18 12.83
N ALA A 128 0.78 6.84 13.42
CA ALA A 128 1.38 6.50 14.70
C ALA A 128 0.67 7.25 15.84
N GLY A 129 -0.66 7.22 15.87
CA GLY A 129 -1.37 7.28 17.14
C GLY A 129 -0.94 6.07 17.97
N GLU A 130 -0.05 6.32 18.93
CA GLU A 130 0.35 5.47 20.05
C GLU A 130 0.26 3.96 19.82
N ARG A 131 1.19 3.40 19.05
CA ARG A 131 1.47 1.97 19.16
C ARG A 131 2.30 1.76 20.41
N ASN A 132 1.65 1.55 21.55
CA ASN A 132 2.31 0.98 22.72
C ASN A 132 2.67 -0.48 22.38
N PRO A 133 3.97 -0.85 22.29
CA PRO A 133 4.37 -2.21 21.95
C PRO A 133 4.27 -3.16 23.15
N THR A 134 3.64 -2.75 24.26
CA THR A 134 3.41 -3.61 25.40
C THR A 134 2.53 -4.79 25.01
N LEU A 135 2.97 -5.95 25.51
CA LEU A 135 2.24 -7.19 25.65
C LEU A 135 0.71 -6.97 25.57
N LEU A 136 0.05 -7.48 24.52
CA LEU A 136 -1.41 -7.44 24.39
C LEU A 136 -2.00 -8.30 25.51
N VAL A 137 -2.27 -7.69 26.66
CA VAL A 137 -2.99 -8.31 27.77
C VAL A 137 -4.45 -8.43 27.34
N VAL A 138 -5.02 -9.64 27.44
CA VAL A 138 -6.44 -9.85 27.17
C VAL A 138 -7.22 -9.16 28.29
N PRO A 139 -8.11 -8.19 27.98
CA PRO A 139 -8.91 -7.51 29.01
C PRO A 139 -9.78 -8.50 29.80
N ASP A 140 -10.05 -8.20 31.07
CA ASP A 140 -10.92 -9.01 31.91
C ASP A 140 -12.34 -9.09 31.29
N ILE A 141 -13.05 -10.20 31.57
CA ILE A 141 -14.38 -10.52 31.04
C ILE A 141 -15.39 -9.42 31.42
N ALA A 142 -15.18 -8.76 32.56
CA ALA A 142 -16.10 -7.77 33.12
C ALA A 142 -15.94 -6.35 32.55
N GLU A 143 -14.82 -6.01 31.92
CA GLU A 143 -14.50 -4.60 31.65
C GLU A 143 -14.86 -4.13 30.23
N HIS A 144 -14.54 -4.88 29.15
CA HIS A 144 -14.92 -4.47 27.78
C HIS A 144 -15.03 -5.63 26.77
N ALA A 145 -16.25 -6.13 26.52
CA ALA A 145 -16.51 -7.24 25.59
C ALA A 145 -16.05 -7.00 24.13
N ALA A 146 -16.23 -5.78 23.61
CA ALA A 146 -15.84 -5.43 22.23
C ALA A 146 -14.31 -5.38 22.06
N GLU A 147 -13.59 -4.84 23.04
CA GLU A 147 -12.13 -4.77 23.01
C GLU A 147 -11.50 -6.14 23.24
N ARG A 148 -12.07 -6.95 24.13
CA ARG A 148 -11.71 -8.37 24.29
C ARG A 148 -11.88 -9.15 22.99
N MET A 149 -13.00 -8.99 22.29
CA MET A 149 -13.23 -9.65 20.99
C MET A 149 -12.19 -9.21 19.94
N ARG A 150 -11.87 -7.91 19.88
CA ARG A 150 -10.84 -7.36 18.99
C ARG A 150 -9.46 -7.98 19.28
N VAL A 151 -9.06 -8.01 20.54
CA VAL A 151 -7.77 -8.57 20.98
C VAL A 151 -7.69 -10.07 20.72
N LEU A 152 -8.75 -10.83 21.03
CA LEU A 152 -8.83 -12.27 20.76
C LEU A 152 -8.73 -12.59 19.26
N ASN A 153 -9.40 -11.81 18.40
CA ASN A 153 -9.29 -11.98 16.95
C ASN A 153 -7.87 -11.74 16.44
N ILE A 154 -7.19 -10.71 16.97
CA ILE A 154 -5.78 -10.44 16.62
C ILE A 154 -4.88 -11.60 17.05
N LEU A 155 -5.04 -12.11 18.29
CA LEU A 155 -4.25 -13.24 18.79
C LEU A 155 -4.54 -14.54 18.03
N ALA A 156 -5.80 -14.79 17.68
CA ALA A 156 -6.20 -15.92 16.85
C ALA A 156 -5.54 -15.87 15.47
N GLN A 157 -5.53 -14.70 14.81
CA GLN A 157 -4.86 -14.50 13.53
C GLN A 157 -3.34 -14.70 13.63
N ARG A 158 -2.70 -14.21 14.70
CA ARG A 158 -1.26 -14.44 14.94
C ARG A 158 -0.95 -15.92 15.09
N ARG A 159 -1.71 -16.64 15.92
CA ARG A 159 -1.56 -18.10 16.12
C ARG A 159 -1.83 -18.89 14.84
N TYR A 160 -2.80 -18.47 14.02
CA TYR A 160 -3.07 -19.10 12.73
C TYR A 160 -1.89 -18.94 11.77
N ARG A 161 -1.34 -17.72 11.63
CA ARG A 161 -0.16 -17.46 10.78
C ARG A 161 1.06 -18.25 11.24
N GLN A 162 1.27 -18.33 12.55
CA GLN A 162 2.36 -19.12 13.12
C GLN A 162 2.19 -20.61 12.81
N ARG A 163 1.02 -21.21 13.12
CA ARG A 163 0.74 -22.62 12.80
C ARG A 163 0.87 -22.93 11.32
N ARG A 164 0.45 -22.02 10.44
CA ARG A 164 0.62 -22.15 8.99
C ARG A 164 2.11 -22.18 8.60
N LYS A 165 2.92 -21.30 9.20
CA LYS A 165 4.38 -21.26 8.99
C LYS A 165 5.05 -22.53 9.49
N ASP A 166 4.68 -23.01 10.67
CA ASP A 166 5.23 -24.24 11.26
C ASP A 166 4.85 -25.48 10.42
N ARG A 167 3.60 -25.54 9.95
CA ARG A 167 3.12 -26.63 9.06
C ARG A 167 3.84 -26.63 7.71
N LEU A 168 4.13 -25.45 7.16
CA LEU A 168 4.96 -25.32 5.95
C LEU A 168 6.36 -25.84 6.20
N HIS A 169 7.02 -25.41 7.28
CA HIS A 169 8.35 -25.89 7.66
C HIS A 169 8.39 -27.41 7.88
N ALA A 170 7.37 -27.99 8.52
CA ALA A 170 7.28 -29.44 8.74
C ALA A 170 7.06 -30.24 7.45
N LEU A 171 6.37 -29.66 6.46
CA LEU A 171 6.21 -30.29 5.14
C LEU A 171 7.51 -30.15 4.33
N GLU A 172 8.15 -29.00 4.36
CA GLU A 172 9.44 -28.77 3.70
C GLU A 172 10.55 -29.67 4.26
N SER A 173 10.57 -29.92 5.58
CA SER A 173 11.53 -30.85 6.19
C SER A 173 11.27 -32.31 5.76
N ARG A 174 10.01 -32.73 5.66
CA ARG A 174 9.65 -34.08 5.17
C ARG A 174 10.00 -34.29 3.70
N VAL A 175 9.85 -33.26 2.86
CA VAL A 175 10.25 -33.32 1.44
C VAL A 175 11.77 -33.33 1.30
N LYS A 176 12.49 -32.64 2.19
CA LYS A 176 13.97 -32.60 2.22
C LYS A 176 14.63 -33.84 2.85
N SER A 177 13.86 -34.70 3.51
CA SER A 177 14.30 -36.01 3.99
C SER A 177 13.71 -37.16 3.15
N PRO A 178 14.02 -37.29 1.84
CA PRO A 178 13.61 -38.46 1.09
C PRO A 178 14.57 -39.60 1.45
N TRP A 179 14.06 -40.61 2.17
CA TRP A 179 14.65 -41.92 2.47
C TRP A 179 15.70 -41.98 3.59
N GLN A 180 15.23 -42.14 4.82
CA GLN A 180 15.86 -43.01 5.81
C GLN A 180 14.82 -44.03 6.26
N VAL A 181 14.77 -45.17 5.57
CA VAL A 181 14.10 -46.37 6.05
C VAL A 181 15.18 -47.45 6.05
N SER A 182 15.60 -47.84 7.25
CA SER A 182 16.47 -49.00 7.49
C SER A 182 15.68 -50.30 7.44
#